data_AF-A0A6N7PPP0-F1
#
_entry.id   AF-A0A6N7PPP0-F1
#
_cell.length_a   1.000
_cell.length_b   1.000
_cell.length_c   1.000
_cell.angle_alpha   90.00
_cell.angle_beta   90.00
_cell.angle_gamma   90.00
#
_symmetry.space_group_name_H-M   'P 1'
#
loop_
_entity.id
_entity.type
_entity.pdbx_description
1 polymer ?
#
loop_
_entity_poly.entity_id
_entity_poly.type
_entity_poly.pdbx_seq_one_letter_code
_entity_poly.pdbx_strand_id
1 'polypeptide(L)'
;MARSFSPATLVVLPRMTAVSTARLMAELLEAAAREKKLPASLAADRNDLTAAHEILQIELGRRTAGEGDAAPGVRSADRVEDNAFGALSDWLLSFKRLPPERHPEVADAELVYEALFRQGLGFLTLRAADEWQEAEIRMRLIEEKALGPVIEKLGGKPFLDELVLAHEAYGEALGITKAKPAAEPPVVGKAQSAALDALRSYVLRVAAYVRESEPATAELAERLLAPLTQWKERPRKRAAAASESAPVSGSNG
;
A
#
# COMPACT_ATOMS: atom_id res chain seq x y z
N MET A 1 18.23 -9.00 -43.63
CA MET A 1 17.46 -9.02 -42.37
C MET A 1 16.40 -10.10 -42.47
N ALA A 2 16.34 -11.03 -41.51
CA ALA A 2 15.29 -12.05 -41.48
C ALA A 2 13.95 -11.40 -41.10
N ARG A 3 12.86 -11.77 -41.79
CA ARG A 3 11.52 -11.32 -41.42
C ARG A 3 11.11 -12.03 -40.12
N SER A 4 10.60 -11.28 -39.14
CA SER A 4 10.10 -11.79 -37.87
C SER A 4 8.63 -11.43 -37.69
N PHE A 5 7.79 -12.43 -37.46
CA PHE A 5 6.35 -12.27 -37.24
C PHE A 5 6.02 -12.73 -35.83
N SER A 6 5.73 -11.79 -34.94
CA SER A 6 5.33 -12.06 -33.56
C SER A 6 4.14 -11.18 -33.18
N PRO A 7 3.38 -11.52 -32.14
CA PRO A 7 2.31 -10.65 -31.64
C PRO A 7 2.80 -9.23 -31.36
N ALA A 8 4.04 -9.08 -30.89
CA ALA A 8 4.67 -7.78 -30.63
C ALA A 8 4.87 -6.93 -31.89
N THR A 9 5.08 -7.54 -33.05
CA THR A 9 5.24 -6.82 -34.33
C THR A 9 3.94 -6.66 -35.10
N LEU A 10 2.95 -7.52 -34.84
CA LEU A 10 1.68 -7.55 -35.59
C LEU A 10 0.54 -6.79 -34.90
N VAL A 11 0.57 -6.62 -33.58
CA VAL A 11 -0.50 -5.98 -32.82
C VAL A 11 -0.02 -4.67 -32.20
N VAL A 12 -0.67 -3.57 -32.60
CA VAL A 12 -0.47 -2.25 -32.01
C VAL A 12 -1.50 -2.05 -30.91
N LEU A 13 -1.03 -1.83 -29.68
CA LEU A 13 -1.87 -1.53 -28.52
C LEU A 13 -1.81 -0.03 -28.18
N PRO A 14 -2.87 0.54 -27.58
CA PRO A 14 -2.85 1.90 -27.07
C PRO A 14 -1.80 2.05 -25.95
N ARG A 15 -1.34 3.28 -25.73
CA ARG A 15 -0.41 3.54 -24.62
C ARG A 15 -1.16 3.48 -23.29
N MET A 16 -0.71 2.61 -22.40
CA MET A 16 -1.37 2.35 -21.12
C MET A 16 -0.37 2.34 -19.96
N THR A 17 -0.82 2.85 -18.81
CA THR A 17 -0.22 2.57 -17.49
C THR A 17 -0.56 1.15 -17.04
N ALA A 18 0.18 0.61 -16.06
CA ALA A 18 -0.09 -0.72 -15.50
C ALA A 18 -1.54 -0.88 -15.00
N VAL A 19 -2.09 0.15 -14.35
CA VAL A 19 -3.49 0.14 -13.86
C VAL A 19 -4.48 0.10 -15.02
N SER A 20 -4.25 0.91 -16.06
CA SER A 20 -5.11 0.89 -17.25
C SER A 20 -4.96 -0.40 -18.08
N THR A 21 -3.77 -1.00 -18.12
CA THR A 21 -3.56 -2.32 -18.73
C THR A 21 -4.40 -3.37 -18.00
N ALA A 22 -4.35 -3.40 -16.66
CA ALA A 22 -5.15 -4.32 -15.86
C ALA A 22 -6.65 -4.11 -16.08
N ARG A 23 -7.13 -2.85 -16.12
CA ARG A 23 -8.53 -2.54 -16.45
C ARG A 23 -8.96 -3.10 -17.81
N LEU A 24 -8.18 -2.85 -18.87
CA LEU A 24 -8.52 -3.34 -20.20
C LEU A 24 -8.58 -4.86 -20.26
N MET A 25 -7.62 -5.55 -19.63
CA MET A 25 -7.62 -7.00 -19.56
C MET A 25 -8.85 -7.53 -18.83
N ALA A 26 -9.25 -6.92 -17.72
CA ALA A 26 -10.48 -7.28 -17.02
C ALA A 26 -11.72 -7.12 -17.91
N GLU A 27 -11.81 -6.03 -18.69
CA GLU A 27 -12.93 -5.81 -19.62
C GLU A 27 -12.97 -6.86 -20.75
N LEU A 28 -11.81 -7.26 -21.29
CA LEU A 28 -11.71 -8.32 -22.30
C LEU A 28 -12.06 -9.70 -21.74
N LEU A 29 -11.60 -10.01 -20.53
CA LEU A 29 -11.93 -11.25 -19.83
C LEU A 29 -13.43 -11.34 -19.52
N GLU A 30 -14.04 -10.23 -19.12
CA GLU A 30 -15.49 -10.12 -18.91
C GLU A 30 -16.26 -10.28 -20.22
N ALA A 31 -15.80 -9.69 -21.34
CA ALA A 31 -16.39 -9.91 -22.66
C ALA A 31 -16.34 -11.40 -23.04
N ALA A 32 -15.21 -12.08 -22.81
CA ALA A 32 -15.07 -13.51 -23.04
C ALA A 32 -15.96 -14.36 -22.12
N ALA A 33 -16.15 -13.96 -20.86
CA ALA A 33 -16.99 -14.68 -19.90
C ALA A 33 -18.49 -14.64 -20.26
N ARG A 34 -18.93 -13.62 -21.00
CA ARG A 34 -20.32 -13.49 -21.48
C ARG A 34 -20.65 -14.41 -22.65
N GLU A 35 -19.64 -14.93 -23.34
CA GLU A 35 -19.85 -15.84 -24.45
C GLU A 35 -20.24 -17.24 -23.93
N LYS A 36 -21.43 -17.71 -24.30
CA LYS A 36 -21.98 -19.01 -23.85
C LYS A 36 -21.06 -20.19 -24.19
N LYS A 37 -20.30 -20.08 -25.29
CA LYS A 37 -19.36 -21.11 -25.74
C LYS A 37 -18.18 -20.45 -26.44
N LEU A 38 -17.00 -20.61 -25.85
CA LEU A 38 -15.73 -20.25 -26.48
C LEU A 38 -15.14 -21.48 -27.21
N PRO A 39 -14.62 -21.31 -28.44
CA PRO A 39 -13.77 -22.31 -29.07
C PRO A 39 -12.58 -22.69 -28.18
N ALA A 40 -12.18 -23.96 -28.20
CA ALA A 40 -11.14 -24.47 -27.29
C ALA A 40 -9.81 -23.71 -27.39
N SER A 41 -9.41 -23.29 -28.60
CA SER A 41 -8.22 -22.46 -28.80
C SER A 41 -8.34 -21.11 -28.10
N LEU A 42 -9.46 -20.40 -28.28
CA LEU A 42 -9.69 -19.10 -27.65
C LEU A 42 -9.87 -19.21 -26.12
N ALA A 43 -10.36 -20.35 -25.63
CA ALA A 43 -10.44 -20.62 -24.20
C ALA A 43 -9.05 -20.77 -23.57
N ALA A 44 -8.10 -21.40 -24.26
CA ALA A 44 -6.71 -21.47 -23.81
C ALA A 44 -6.05 -20.08 -23.81
N ASP A 45 -6.21 -19.31 -24.89
CA ASP A 45 -5.65 -17.94 -24.98
C ASP A 45 -6.26 -17.01 -23.90
N ARG A 46 -7.55 -17.20 -23.56
CA ARG A 46 -8.20 -16.49 -22.44
C ARG A 46 -7.55 -16.86 -21.10
N ASN A 47 -7.23 -18.13 -20.86
CA ASN A 47 -6.61 -18.56 -19.60
C ASN A 47 -5.21 -17.93 -19.43
N ASP A 48 -4.43 -17.86 -20.51
CA ASP A 48 -3.12 -17.19 -20.49
C ASP A 48 -3.28 -15.69 -20.18
N LEU A 49 -4.31 -15.04 -20.75
CA LEU A 49 -4.65 -13.65 -20.44
C LEU A 49 -5.06 -13.47 -18.97
N THR A 50 -5.84 -14.39 -18.41
CA THR A 50 -6.23 -14.40 -16.98
C THR A 50 -5.01 -14.49 -16.09
N ALA A 51 -4.10 -15.46 -16.34
CA ALA A 51 -2.91 -15.64 -15.52
C ALA A 51 -2.01 -14.40 -15.52
N ALA A 52 -1.82 -13.76 -16.69
CA ALA A 52 -1.06 -12.52 -16.78
C ALA A 52 -1.76 -11.34 -16.08
N HIS A 53 -3.09 -11.28 -16.12
CA HIS A 53 -3.88 -10.27 -15.41
C HIS A 53 -3.75 -10.43 -13.89
N GLU A 54 -3.84 -11.66 -13.37
CA GLU A 54 -3.69 -11.96 -11.95
C GLU A 54 -2.30 -11.57 -11.41
N ILE A 55 -1.23 -11.91 -12.15
CA ILE A 55 0.14 -11.50 -11.78
C ILE A 55 0.26 -9.98 -11.70
N LEU A 56 -0.28 -9.26 -12.70
CA LEU A 56 -0.26 -7.80 -12.69
C LEU A 56 -1.06 -7.20 -11.52
N GLN A 57 -2.21 -7.78 -11.18
CA GLN A 57 -3.01 -7.36 -10.03
C GLN A 57 -2.26 -7.59 -8.70
N ILE A 58 -1.55 -8.71 -8.56
CA ILE A 58 -0.72 -9.00 -7.38
C ILE A 58 0.37 -7.93 -7.21
N GLU A 59 1.12 -7.61 -8.27
CA GLU A 59 2.18 -6.60 -8.18
C GLU A 59 1.64 -5.17 -7.94
N LEU A 60 0.47 -4.84 -8.52
CA LEU A 60 -0.22 -3.58 -8.24
C LEU A 60 -0.70 -3.51 -6.78
N GLY A 61 -1.18 -4.63 -6.24
CA GLY A 61 -1.57 -4.79 -4.84
C GLY A 61 -0.37 -4.62 -3.90
N ARG A 62 0.78 -5.24 -4.21
CA ARG A 62 2.03 -5.07 -3.46
C ARG A 62 2.51 -3.62 -3.43
N ARG A 63 2.41 -2.90 -4.55
CA ARG A 63 2.72 -1.46 -4.60
C ARG A 63 1.84 -0.66 -3.65
N THR A 64 0.55 -0.98 -3.60
CA THR A 64 -0.41 -0.30 -2.72
C THR A 64 -0.17 -0.65 -1.25
N ALA A 65 0.11 -1.91 -0.94
CA ALA A 65 0.41 -2.37 0.43
C ALA A 65 1.77 -1.86 0.95
N GLY A 66 2.75 -1.64 0.07
CA GLY A 66 4.02 -0.98 0.41
C GLY A 66 3.86 0.53 0.67
N GLU A 67 2.77 1.14 0.20
CA GLU A 67 2.42 2.54 0.40
C GLU A 67 1.34 2.67 1.49
N GLY A 68 1.70 2.41 2.75
CA GLY A 68 1.03 3.05 3.89
C GLY A 68 -0.05 2.28 4.64
N ASP A 69 -0.25 0.97 4.43
CA ASP A 69 -1.16 0.19 5.27
C ASP A 69 -0.38 -0.76 6.19
N ALA A 70 -0.37 -0.44 7.48
CA ALA A 70 0.25 -1.26 8.51
C ALA A 70 -0.38 -2.66 8.47
N ALA A 71 0.44 -3.71 8.30
CA ALA A 71 -0.04 -5.09 8.24
C ALA A 71 -0.93 -5.41 9.47
N PRO A 72 -1.90 -6.34 9.39
CA PRO A 72 -2.81 -6.63 10.50
C PRO A 72 -2.14 -6.88 11.86
N GLY A 73 -0.94 -7.48 11.88
CA GLY A 73 -0.16 -7.68 13.10
C GLY A 73 0.39 -6.38 13.71
N VAL A 74 0.71 -5.36 12.89
CA VAL A 74 1.14 -4.04 13.35
C VAL A 74 0.00 -3.34 14.08
N ARG A 75 -1.19 -3.27 13.48
CA ARG A 75 -2.38 -2.67 14.12
C ARG A 75 -2.80 -3.35 15.41
N SER A 76 -2.51 -4.64 15.56
CA SER A 76 -2.79 -5.35 16.81
C SER A 76 -1.78 -4.99 17.90
N ALA A 77 -0.50 -4.84 17.55
CA ALA A 77 0.56 -4.49 18.50
C ALA A 77 0.46 -3.03 18.95
N ASP A 78 0.21 -2.12 18.00
CA ASP A 78 -0.16 -0.71 18.18
C ASP A 78 -1.23 -0.54 19.28
N ARG A 79 -2.39 -1.17 19.11
CA ARG A 79 -3.46 -1.13 20.13
C ARG A 79 -3.06 -1.65 21.50
N VAL A 80 -2.15 -2.61 21.57
CA VAL A 80 -1.70 -3.15 22.87
C VAL A 80 -0.78 -2.13 23.55
N GLU A 81 0.11 -1.48 22.81
CA GLU A 81 0.95 -0.39 23.31
C GLU A 81 0.13 0.84 23.74
N ASP A 82 -0.84 1.25 22.92
CA ASP A 82 -1.81 2.32 23.24
C ASP A 82 -2.48 2.08 24.59
N ASN A 83 -2.98 0.86 24.79
CA ASN A 83 -3.67 0.48 26.02
C ASN A 83 -2.70 0.46 27.21
N ALA A 84 -1.45 0.02 27.03
CA ALA A 84 -0.46 -0.01 28.09
C ALA A 84 -0.09 1.41 28.56
N PHE A 85 0.17 2.34 27.64
CA PHE A 85 0.39 3.75 27.97
C PHE A 85 -0.85 4.41 28.58
N GLY A 86 -2.03 4.13 28.02
CA GLY A 86 -3.31 4.61 28.56
C GLY A 86 -3.54 4.16 30.00
N ALA A 87 -3.33 2.87 30.27
CA ALA A 87 -3.51 2.29 31.61
C ALA A 87 -2.53 2.88 32.63
N LEU A 88 -1.25 3.05 32.27
CA LEU A 88 -0.27 3.69 33.13
C LEU A 88 -0.64 5.16 33.43
N SER A 89 -1.06 5.91 32.40
CA SER A 89 -1.51 7.30 32.54
C SER A 89 -2.72 7.42 33.47
N ASP A 90 -3.77 6.62 33.25
CA ASP A 90 -4.99 6.64 34.05
C ASP A 90 -4.73 6.26 35.52
N TRP A 91 -3.88 5.25 35.73
CA TRP A 91 -3.48 4.84 37.07
C TRP A 91 -2.73 5.97 37.81
N LEU A 92 -1.77 6.64 37.17
CA LEU A 92 -1.09 7.81 37.76
C LEU A 92 -2.06 8.97 38.03
N LEU A 93 -2.99 9.26 37.11
CA LEU A 93 -4.00 10.30 37.29
C LEU A 93 -4.94 9.99 38.47
N SER A 94 -5.16 8.72 38.81
CA SER A 94 -6.02 8.35 39.93
C SER A 94 -5.50 8.91 41.27
N PHE A 95 -4.18 9.06 41.43
CA PHE A 95 -3.57 9.67 42.62
C PHE A 95 -3.94 11.15 42.79
N LYS A 96 -4.21 11.89 41.70
CA LYS A 96 -4.64 13.30 41.78
C LYS A 96 -5.98 13.49 42.51
N ARG A 97 -6.72 12.40 42.75
CA ARG A 97 -7.99 12.41 43.49
C ARG A 97 -7.80 12.28 45.00
N LEU A 98 -6.60 11.93 45.45
CA LEU A 98 -6.27 11.76 46.86
C LEU A 98 -5.81 13.09 47.47
N PRO A 99 -6.16 13.38 48.73
CA PRO A 99 -5.68 14.56 49.44
C PRO A 99 -4.20 14.40 49.82
N PRO A 100 -3.29 15.27 49.32
CA PRO A 100 -1.84 15.10 49.47
C PRO A 100 -1.38 15.19 50.93
N GLU A 101 -2.13 15.84 51.82
CA GLU A 101 -1.80 15.94 53.25
C GLU A 101 -1.86 14.58 53.95
N ARG A 102 -2.65 13.63 53.42
CA ARG A 102 -2.78 12.27 53.95
C ARG A 102 -2.08 11.22 53.09
N HIS A 103 -1.74 11.58 51.86
CA HIS A 103 -1.19 10.70 50.84
C HIS A 103 0.05 11.34 50.21
N PRO A 104 1.21 11.33 50.89
CA PRO A 104 2.44 11.93 50.36
C PRO A 104 2.90 11.29 49.04
N GLU A 105 2.48 10.05 48.76
CA GLU A 105 2.74 9.32 47.50
C GLU A 105 2.15 10.01 46.25
N VAL A 106 1.23 10.96 46.42
CA VAL A 106 0.72 11.81 45.32
C VAL A 106 1.86 12.56 44.62
N ALA A 107 2.88 13.01 45.35
CA ALA A 107 4.02 13.72 44.77
C ALA A 107 4.87 12.82 43.85
N ASP A 108 5.06 11.56 44.25
CA ASP A 108 5.78 10.56 43.44
C ASP A 108 4.99 10.25 42.16
N ALA A 109 3.66 10.10 42.24
CA ALA A 109 2.81 9.87 41.07
C ALA A 109 2.79 11.07 40.12
N GLU A 110 2.75 12.30 40.65
CA GLU A 110 2.80 13.53 39.85
C GLU A 110 4.16 13.69 39.15
N LEU A 111 5.26 13.36 39.84
CA LEU A 111 6.60 13.35 39.24
C LEU A 111 6.69 12.42 38.03
N VAL A 112 6.15 11.20 38.13
CA VAL A 112 6.11 10.26 37.01
C VAL A 112 5.20 10.77 35.90
N TYR A 113 4.01 11.25 36.24
CA TYR A 113 3.05 11.76 35.25
C TYR A 113 3.61 12.94 34.45
N GLU A 114 4.22 13.92 35.12
CA GLU A 114 4.83 15.08 34.47
C GLU A 114 6.02 14.71 33.58
N ALA A 115 6.76 13.65 33.92
CA ALA A 115 7.87 13.20 33.10
C ALA A 115 7.40 12.53 31.79
N LEU A 116 6.32 11.76 31.83
CA LEU A 116 5.91 10.90 30.71
C LEU A 116 4.71 11.45 29.91
N PHE A 117 3.81 12.15 30.59
CA PHE A 117 2.46 12.48 30.11
C PHE A 117 2.09 13.95 30.25
N ARG A 118 3.05 14.87 30.43
CA ARG A 118 2.78 16.32 30.49
C ARG A 118 1.94 16.83 29.31
N GLN A 119 2.19 16.30 28.12
CA GLN A 119 1.46 16.66 26.90
C GLN A 119 0.27 15.71 26.61
N GLY A 120 -0.06 14.83 27.55
CA GLY A 120 -1.03 13.77 27.39
C GLY A 120 -0.57 12.65 26.45
N LEU A 121 -1.55 11.89 25.96
CA LEU A 121 -1.37 10.71 25.10
C LEU A 121 -1.48 11.02 23.60
N GLY A 122 -1.36 12.29 23.19
CA GLY A 122 -1.52 12.68 21.78
C GLY A 122 -0.52 12.01 20.83
N PHE A 123 0.63 11.58 21.33
CA PHE A 123 1.67 10.87 20.55
C PHE A 123 1.21 9.51 20.01
N LEU A 124 0.21 8.88 20.64
CA LEU A 124 -0.42 7.63 20.18
C LEU A 124 -1.20 7.79 18.87
N THR A 125 -1.40 9.03 18.40
CA THR A 125 -2.10 9.32 17.13
C THR A 125 -1.15 9.61 15.98
N LEU A 126 0.16 9.51 16.23
CA LEU A 126 1.19 9.73 15.21
C LEU A 126 1.21 8.59 14.19
N ARG A 127 2.03 8.75 13.16
CA ARG A 127 2.30 7.64 12.24
C ARG A 127 3.12 6.59 13.00
N ALA A 128 2.85 5.32 12.76
CA ALA A 128 3.39 4.19 13.52
C ALA A 128 4.90 4.25 13.86
N ALA A 129 5.76 4.64 12.92
CA ALA A 129 7.20 4.78 13.19
C ALA A 129 7.54 5.99 14.08
N ASP A 130 6.81 7.10 13.90
CA ASP A 130 6.97 8.33 14.71
C ASP A 130 6.39 8.11 16.12
N GLU A 131 5.27 7.40 16.23
CA GLU A 131 4.68 6.95 17.50
C GLU A 131 5.64 6.08 18.30
N TRP A 132 6.15 5.00 17.69
CA TRP A 132 7.11 4.10 18.35
C TRP A 132 8.36 4.87 18.83
N GLN A 133 8.83 5.84 18.05
CA GLN A 133 9.97 6.67 18.44
C GLN A 133 9.65 7.59 19.64
N GLU A 134 8.44 8.15 19.72
CA GLU A 134 7.97 8.93 20.87
C GLU A 134 7.77 8.05 22.12
N ALA A 135 7.30 6.81 21.94
CA ALA A 135 7.21 5.80 23.00
C ALA A 135 8.61 5.44 23.54
N GLU A 136 9.57 5.16 22.65
CA GLU A 136 10.97 4.85 22.99
C GLU A 136 11.64 5.98 23.80
N ILE A 137 11.36 7.25 23.46
CA ILE A 137 11.86 8.40 24.25
C ILE A 137 11.33 8.34 25.69
N ARG A 138 10.06 7.97 25.89
CA ARG A 138 9.45 7.83 27.23
C ARG A 138 10.02 6.64 27.98
N MET A 139 10.25 5.52 27.31
CA MET A 139 10.92 4.36 27.89
C MET A 139 12.31 4.72 28.41
N ARG A 140 13.10 5.46 27.61
CA ARG A 140 14.40 5.97 28.06
C ARG A 140 14.30 6.94 29.24
N LEU A 141 13.29 7.81 29.25
CA LEU A 141 13.07 8.71 30.38
C LEU A 141 12.78 7.96 31.68
N ILE A 142 12.11 6.81 31.63
CA ILE A 142 11.88 5.95 32.81
C ILE A 142 13.22 5.45 33.36
N GLU A 143 14.14 5.04 32.48
CA GLU A 143 15.46 4.56 32.87
C GLU A 143 16.36 5.69 33.38
N GLU A 144 16.54 6.75 32.58
CA GLU A 144 17.46 7.86 32.85
C GLU A 144 17.13 8.60 34.15
N LYS A 145 15.83 8.71 34.48
CA LYS A 145 15.36 9.39 35.70
C LYS A 145 15.05 8.42 36.84
N ALA A 146 15.37 7.13 36.69
CA ALA A 146 15.07 6.09 37.65
C ALA A 146 13.60 6.10 38.12
N LEU A 147 12.67 6.29 37.19
CA LEU A 147 11.23 6.30 37.48
C LEU A 147 10.68 4.88 37.71
N GLY A 148 11.34 3.85 37.18
CA GLY A 148 10.95 2.45 37.39
C GLY A 148 10.74 2.10 38.87
N PRO A 149 11.75 2.29 39.74
CA PRO A 149 11.60 2.09 41.19
C PRO A 149 10.49 2.93 41.84
N VAL A 150 10.24 4.14 41.35
CA VAL A 150 9.14 5.00 41.84
C VAL A 150 7.79 4.41 41.47
N ILE A 151 7.62 3.98 40.22
CA ILE A 151 6.42 3.30 39.73
C ILE A 151 6.18 2.02 40.52
N GLU A 152 7.22 1.21 40.76
CA GLU A 152 7.10 -0.03 41.56
C GLU A 152 6.70 0.25 43.01
N LYS A 153 7.29 1.26 43.66
CA LYS A 153 6.95 1.68 45.03
C LYS A 153 5.48 2.09 45.15
N LEU A 154 4.92 2.71 44.12
CA LEU A 154 3.52 3.10 44.05
C LEU A 154 2.58 1.90 43.79
N GLY A 155 3.11 0.72 43.48
CA GLY A 155 2.34 -0.48 43.12
C GLY A 155 2.10 -0.65 41.62
N GLY A 156 2.75 0.16 40.79
CA GLY A 156 2.56 0.22 39.34
C GLY A 156 3.33 -0.84 38.54
N LYS A 157 4.00 -1.78 39.20
CA LYS A 157 4.84 -2.79 38.54
C LYS A 157 4.14 -3.51 37.38
N PRO A 158 2.89 -4.01 37.52
CA PRO A 158 2.21 -4.70 36.42
C PRO A 158 1.99 -3.80 35.18
N PHE A 159 1.78 -2.50 35.36
CA PHE A 159 1.61 -1.56 34.25
C PHE A 159 2.94 -1.30 33.54
N LEU A 160 4.04 -1.20 34.30
CA LEU A 160 5.37 -1.02 33.74
C LEU A 160 5.84 -2.26 32.97
N ASP A 161 5.62 -3.45 33.53
CA ASP A 161 5.98 -4.72 32.89
C ASP A 161 5.19 -4.92 31.58
N GLU A 162 3.88 -4.62 31.57
CA GLU A 162 3.05 -4.68 30.35
C GLU A 162 3.51 -3.66 29.30
N LEU A 163 3.85 -2.44 29.72
CA LEU A 163 4.34 -1.40 28.82
C LEU A 163 5.65 -1.79 28.12
N VAL A 164 6.60 -2.39 28.86
CA VAL A 164 7.86 -2.90 28.29
C VAL A 164 7.57 -3.99 27.25
N LEU A 165 6.71 -4.96 27.58
CA LEU A 165 6.36 -6.05 26.66
C LEU A 165 5.66 -5.56 25.39
N ALA A 166 4.71 -4.62 25.54
CA ALA A 166 3.98 -4.04 24.43
C ALA A 166 4.90 -3.25 23.49
N HIS A 167 5.82 -2.45 24.04
CA HIS A 167 6.76 -1.63 23.28
C HIS A 167 7.73 -2.48 22.43
N GLU A 168 8.26 -3.57 23.02
CA GLU A 168 9.09 -4.54 22.30
C GLU A 168 8.30 -5.19 21.16
N ALA A 169 7.08 -5.66 21.43
CA ALA A 169 6.22 -6.32 20.45
C ALA A 169 5.84 -5.39 19.29
N TYR A 170 5.57 -4.11 19.56
CA TYR A 170 5.27 -3.14 18.52
C TYR A 170 6.49 -2.82 17.66
N GLY A 171 7.67 -2.65 18.26
CA GLY A 171 8.92 -2.47 17.53
C GLY A 171 9.24 -3.65 16.61
N GLU A 172 8.95 -4.88 17.05
CA GLU A 172 9.10 -6.08 16.22
C GLU A 172 8.07 -6.12 15.09
N ALA A 173 6.83 -5.72 15.38
CA ALA A 173 5.77 -5.64 14.39
C ALA A 173 6.10 -4.62 13.29
N LEU A 174 6.68 -3.48 13.66
CA LEU A 174 7.15 -2.44 12.73
C LEU A 174 8.43 -2.83 11.98
N GLY A 175 9.15 -3.85 12.45
CA GLY A 175 10.45 -4.24 11.90
C GLY A 175 11.59 -3.30 12.30
N ILE A 176 11.41 -2.50 13.35
CA ILE A 176 12.40 -1.55 13.89
C ILE A 176 13.41 -2.27 14.79
N THR A 177 12.95 -3.12 15.71
CA THR A 177 13.80 -3.82 16.69
C THR A 177 14.31 -5.18 16.18
N LYS A 178 13.56 -5.82 15.27
CA LYS A 178 14.00 -7.01 14.51
C LYS A 178 13.72 -6.80 13.03
N ALA A 179 14.78 -6.83 12.22
CA ALA A 179 14.66 -6.74 10.77
C ALA A 179 13.76 -7.86 10.25
N LYS A 180 12.59 -7.49 9.72
CA LYS A 180 11.79 -8.42 8.91
C LYS A 180 12.49 -8.64 7.57
N PRO A 181 12.40 -9.84 6.97
CA PRO A 181 12.82 -10.01 5.58
C PRO A 181 12.14 -8.94 4.75
N ALA A 182 12.92 -8.13 4.02
CA ALA A 182 12.37 -7.13 3.14
C ALA A 182 11.38 -7.82 2.19
N ALA A 183 10.11 -7.42 2.20
CA ALA A 183 9.18 -7.86 1.19
C ALA A 183 9.77 -7.51 -0.17
N GLU A 184 9.80 -8.45 -1.12
CA GLU A 184 10.34 -8.18 -2.44
C GLU A 184 9.66 -6.95 -3.02
N PRO A 185 10.43 -5.97 -3.54
CA PRO A 185 9.85 -4.75 -4.07
C PRO A 185 8.91 -5.12 -5.24
N PRO A 186 7.77 -4.42 -5.36
CA PRO A 186 6.81 -4.73 -6.40
C PRO A 186 7.44 -4.56 -7.79
N VAL A 187 7.41 -5.60 -8.61
CA VAL A 187 8.01 -5.63 -9.96
C VAL A 187 6.97 -5.28 -11.03
N VAL A 188 6.22 -4.21 -10.80
CA VAL A 188 5.08 -3.76 -11.63
C VAL A 188 5.47 -3.59 -13.10
N GLY A 189 6.65 -3.04 -13.40
CA GLY A 189 7.11 -2.84 -14.78
C GLY A 189 7.30 -4.15 -15.55
N LYS A 190 7.82 -5.19 -14.89
CA LYS A 190 7.99 -6.52 -15.48
C LYS A 190 6.63 -7.20 -15.69
N ALA A 191 5.76 -7.15 -14.67
CA ALA A 191 4.42 -7.70 -14.77
C ALA A 191 3.57 -6.99 -15.84
N GLN A 192 3.69 -5.67 -15.97
CA GLN A 192 3.00 -4.91 -17.02
C GLN A 192 3.49 -5.33 -18.41
N SER A 193 4.81 -5.49 -18.60
CA SER A 193 5.36 -5.93 -19.89
C SER A 193 4.82 -7.32 -20.28
N ALA A 194 4.84 -8.28 -19.35
CA ALA A 194 4.29 -9.62 -19.58
C ALA A 194 2.78 -9.59 -19.89
N ALA A 195 2.02 -8.75 -19.18
CA ALA A 195 0.60 -8.55 -19.42
C ALA A 195 0.30 -7.97 -20.80
N LEU A 196 1.11 -7.02 -21.28
CA LEU A 196 0.99 -6.48 -22.64
C LEU A 196 1.31 -7.55 -23.70
N ASP A 197 2.28 -8.42 -23.46
CA ASP A 197 2.62 -9.52 -24.39
C ASP A 197 1.52 -10.57 -24.47
N ALA A 198 0.94 -10.96 -23.33
CA ALA A 198 -0.24 -11.82 -23.28
C ALA A 198 -1.44 -11.18 -24.02
N LEU A 199 -1.67 -9.88 -23.80
CA LEU A 199 -2.72 -9.14 -24.49
C LEU A 199 -2.53 -9.11 -26.01
N ARG A 200 -1.31 -8.84 -26.51
CA ARG A 200 -1.03 -8.89 -27.95
C ARG A 200 -1.27 -10.28 -28.52
N SER A 201 -0.87 -11.32 -27.79
CA SER A 201 -1.07 -12.70 -28.21
C SER A 201 -2.56 -13.05 -28.30
N TYR A 202 -3.35 -12.67 -27.29
CA TYR A 202 -4.79 -12.84 -27.28
C TYR A 202 -5.46 -12.13 -28.47
N VAL A 203 -5.13 -10.85 -28.71
CA VAL A 203 -5.67 -10.08 -29.84
C VAL A 203 -5.35 -10.74 -31.18
N LEU A 204 -4.10 -11.16 -31.38
CA LEU A 204 -3.69 -11.84 -32.62
C LEU A 204 -4.48 -13.14 -32.82
N ARG A 205 -4.67 -13.92 -31.76
CA ARG A 205 -5.38 -15.21 -31.82
C ARG A 205 -6.86 -15.05 -32.12
N VAL A 206 -7.51 -14.07 -31.50
CA VAL A 206 -8.91 -13.74 -31.77
C VAL A 206 -9.08 -13.24 -33.21
N ALA A 207 -8.19 -12.36 -33.70
CA ALA A 207 -8.24 -11.89 -35.07
C ALA A 207 -7.99 -13.02 -36.09
N ALA A 208 -7.04 -13.91 -35.81
CA ALA A 208 -6.72 -15.05 -36.68
C ALA A 208 -7.79 -16.15 -36.69
N TYR A 209 -8.74 -16.12 -35.74
CA TYR A 209 -9.85 -17.07 -35.70
C TYR A 209 -10.92 -16.78 -36.77
N VAL A 210 -10.95 -15.56 -37.32
CA VAL A 210 -11.93 -15.13 -38.31
C VAL A 210 -11.73 -15.87 -39.64
N ARG A 211 -12.80 -16.49 -40.15
CA ARG A 211 -12.85 -17.15 -41.46
C ARG A 211 -13.86 -16.45 -42.35
N GLU A 212 -13.43 -16.07 -43.55
CA GLU A 212 -14.28 -15.40 -44.55
C GLU A 212 -15.54 -16.22 -44.90
N SER A 213 -15.41 -17.55 -44.92
CA SER A 213 -16.52 -18.48 -45.17
C SER A 213 -17.51 -18.63 -44.00
N GLU A 214 -17.20 -18.09 -42.81
CA GLU A 214 -17.98 -18.31 -41.59
C GLU A 214 -18.22 -16.97 -40.85
N PRO A 215 -19.25 -16.19 -41.22
CA PRO A 215 -19.52 -14.86 -40.63
C PRO A 215 -19.62 -14.84 -39.10
N ALA A 216 -20.12 -15.92 -38.49
CA ALA A 216 -20.23 -16.06 -37.04
C ALA A 216 -18.87 -15.95 -36.31
N THR A 217 -17.76 -16.32 -36.97
CA THR A 217 -16.41 -16.18 -36.41
C THR A 217 -15.97 -14.72 -36.33
N ALA A 218 -16.35 -13.90 -37.31
CA ALA A 218 -16.10 -12.46 -37.31
C ALA A 218 -16.90 -11.75 -36.21
N GLU A 219 -18.18 -12.08 -36.07
CA GLU A 219 -19.04 -11.52 -35.02
C GLU A 219 -18.54 -11.86 -33.62
N LEU A 220 -18.04 -13.09 -33.41
CA LEU A 220 -17.42 -13.49 -32.15
C LEU A 220 -16.15 -12.67 -31.88
N ALA A 221 -15.27 -12.52 -32.87
CA ALA A 221 -14.05 -11.74 -32.71
C ALA A 221 -14.35 -10.26 -32.39
N GLU A 222 -15.37 -9.69 -33.02
CA GLU A 222 -15.83 -8.32 -32.75
C GLU A 222 -16.30 -8.16 -31.30
N ARG A 223 -17.12 -9.09 -30.79
CA ARG A 223 -17.59 -9.05 -29.39
C ARG A 223 -16.45 -9.21 -28.39
N LEU A 224 -15.52 -10.14 -28.65
CA LEU A 224 -14.37 -10.39 -27.77
C LEU A 224 -13.40 -9.20 -27.72
N LEU A 225 -13.21 -8.48 -28.83
CA LEU A 225 -12.29 -7.35 -28.93
C LEU A 225 -12.97 -5.98 -28.78
N ALA A 226 -14.29 -5.94 -28.54
CA ALA A 226 -15.05 -4.71 -28.35
C ALA A 226 -14.43 -3.76 -27.30
N PRO A 227 -13.97 -4.22 -26.13
CA PRO A 227 -13.31 -3.33 -25.15
C PRO A 227 -12.05 -2.63 -25.68
N LEU A 228 -11.27 -3.32 -26.51
CA LEU A 228 -10.05 -2.76 -27.10
C LEU A 228 -10.39 -1.73 -28.20
N THR A 229 -11.36 -2.03 -29.06
CA THR A 229 -11.76 -1.13 -30.15
C THR A 229 -12.45 0.15 -29.64
N GLN A 230 -13.17 0.04 -28.52
CA GLN A 230 -13.85 1.16 -27.86
C GLN A 230 -12.93 1.94 -26.91
N TRP A 231 -11.67 1.53 -26.79
CA TRP A 231 -10.73 2.14 -25.85
C TRP A 231 -10.42 3.59 -26.24
N LYS A 232 -10.83 4.54 -25.39
CA LYS A 232 -10.48 5.95 -25.54
C LYS A 232 -9.23 6.27 -24.73
N GLU A 233 -8.14 6.63 -25.42
CA GLU A 233 -6.96 7.17 -24.75
C GLU A 233 -7.32 8.47 -24.02
N ARG A 234 -6.89 8.61 -22.76
CA ARG A 234 -6.91 9.92 -22.10
C ARG A 234 -5.76 10.75 -22.70
N PRO A 235 -6.04 11.93 -23.30
CA PRO A 235 -4.97 12.78 -23.81
C PRO A 235 -4.02 13.17 -22.67
N ARG A 236 -2.73 12.96 -22.88
CA ARG A 236 -1.69 13.38 -21.95
C ARG A 236 -1.73 14.90 -21.87
N LYS A 237 -1.87 15.48 -20.67
CA LYS A 237 -1.64 16.91 -20.45
C LYS A 237 -0.21 17.18 -20.93
N ARG A 238 -0.04 17.88 -22.06
CA ARG A 238 1.28 18.31 -22.54
C ARG A 238 1.93 19.08 -21.39
N ALA A 239 3.00 18.55 -20.82
CA ALA A 239 3.87 19.34 -19.96
C ALA A 239 4.33 20.54 -20.81
N ALA A 240 4.06 21.74 -20.30
CA ALA A 240 4.33 22.98 -21.00
C ALA A 240 5.83 23.11 -21.27
N ALA A 241 6.23 22.83 -22.51
CA ALA A 241 7.49 23.28 -23.07
C ALA A 241 7.16 24.48 -23.97
N ALA A 242 7.27 25.67 -23.39
CA ALA A 242 7.46 26.95 -24.09
C ALA A 242 7.87 28.01 -23.07
N SER A 243 8.96 27.77 -22.33
CA SER A 243 9.75 28.84 -21.72
C SER A 243 10.88 29.20 -22.67
N GLU A 244 10.56 29.70 -23.86
CA GLU A 244 11.51 30.48 -24.66
C GLU A 244 10.76 31.30 -25.72
N SER A 245 10.55 32.57 -25.41
CA SER A 245 10.59 33.73 -26.32
C SER A 245 10.04 34.94 -25.58
N ALA A 246 10.85 35.53 -24.70
CA ALA A 246 10.67 36.94 -24.37
C ALA A 246 11.17 37.75 -25.57
N PRO A 247 10.35 38.60 -26.21
CA PRO A 247 10.82 39.43 -27.30
C PRO A 247 11.68 40.56 -26.74
N VAL A 248 12.78 40.80 -27.44
CA VAL A 248 13.60 42.01 -27.34
C VAL A 248 12.68 43.22 -27.52
N SER A 249 12.56 44.04 -26.47
CA SER A 249 11.99 45.38 -26.60
C SER A 249 13.13 46.38 -26.72
N GLY A 250 13.46 46.71 -27.96
CA GLY A 250 14.07 47.98 -28.29
C GLY A 250 13.07 48.75 -29.15
N SER A 251 12.69 49.97 -28.73
CA SER A 251 12.64 51.17 -29.58
C SER A 251 11.88 52.33 -28.90
N ASN A 252 12.60 53.46 -28.83
CA ASN A 252 12.17 54.85 -28.94
C ASN A 252 11.24 55.51 -27.90
N GLY A 253 11.83 56.54 -27.27
CA GLY A 253 11.20 57.61 -26.49
C GLY A 253 12.27 58.41 -25.77
#